data_AF-A0A938UD26-F1
#
_entry.id   AF-A0A938UD26-F1
#
_cell.length_a   1.000
_cell.length_b   1.000
_cell.length_c   1.000
_cell.angle_alpha   90.00
_cell.angle_beta   90.00
_cell.angle_gamma   90.00
#
_symmetry.space_group_name_H-M   'P 1'
#
loop_
_entity.id
_entity.type
_entity.pdbx_description
1 polymer ?
#
loop_
_entity_poly.entity_id
_entity_poly.type
_entity_poly.pdbx_seq_one_letter_code
_entity_poly.pdbx_strand_id
1 'polypeptide(L)'
;MLCWPRTGENDPCREVVKVLSERIAAQTGYDSISGYLEFCATDIGMCIEEAVSRGAGRVVVVTTMTTRGGEHSETEIREIVEAAQKRHPGVEILYAWPFDTDRVARFFADEIERFSA
;
A
#
# COMPACT_ATOMS: atom_id res chain seq x y z
N MET A 1 -2.64 -21.33 7.01
CA MET A 1 -1.21 -20.91 7.01
C MET A 1 -1.00 -19.44 7.42
N LEU A 2 -2.06 -18.63 7.66
CA LEU A 2 -1.95 -17.21 8.02
C LEU A 2 -1.78 -16.93 9.54
N CYS A 3 -2.03 -17.90 10.40
CA CYS A 3 -2.06 -17.72 11.87
C CYS A 3 -0.76 -18.07 12.60
N TRP A 4 0.38 -18.15 11.90
CA TRP A 4 1.68 -18.38 12.56
C TRP A 4 2.11 -17.11 13.31
N PRO A 5 2.64 -17.19 14.54
CA PRO A 5 3.09 -16.03 15.29
C PRO A 5 4.24 -15.34 14.55
N ARG A 6 4.02 -14.09 14.15
CA ARG A 6 4.99 -13.31 13.37
C ARG A 6 5.74 -12.29 14.23
N THR A 7 7.06 -12.33 14.15
CA THR A 7 8.02 -11.40 14.77
C THR A 7 8.81 -10.72 13.65
N GLY A 8 9.50 -9.61 13.95
CA GLY A 8 10.37 -8.96 12.95
C GLY A 8 11.47 -9.87 12.39
N GLU A 9 11.82 -10.95 13.10
CA GLU A 9 12.79 -11.95 12.65
C GLU A 9 12.23 -12.92 11.61
N ASN A 10 10.92 -13.18 11.58
CA ASN A 10 10.30 -14.16 10.68
C ASN A 10 9.33 -13.54 9.66
N ASP A 11 9.10 -12.23 9.71
CA ASP A 11 8.36 -11.46 8.71
C ASP A 11 8.96 -10.05 8.50
N PRO A 12 10.18 -9.97 7.92
CA PRO A 12 10.84 -8.69 7.67
C PRO A 12 10.07 -7.81 6.67
N CYS A 13 9.34 -8.41 5.72
CA CYS A 13 8.50 -7.66 4.78
C CYS A 13 7.42 -6.85 5.51
N ARG A 14 6.79 -7.43 6.54
CA ARG A 14 5.82 -6.72 7.36
C ARG A 14 6.42 -5.50 8.06
N GLU A 15 7.57 -5.68 8.71
CA GLU A 15 8.19 -4.58 9.46
C GLU A 15 8.64 -3.45 8.52
N VAL A 16 9.18 -3.76 7.35
CA VAL A 16 9.61 -2.74 6.38
C VAL A 16 8.44 -1.92 5.85
N VAL A 17 7.34 -2.57 5.46
CA VAL A 17 6.15 -1.86 4.95
C VAL A 17 5.45 -1.07 6.07
N LYS A 18 5.45 -1.60 7.30
CA LYS A 18 4.95 -0.88 8.47
C LYS A 18 5.75 0.40 8.72
N VAL A 19 7.08 0.34 8.71
CA VAL A 19 7.93 1.54 8.87
C VAL A 19 7.64 2.56 7.77
N LEU A 20 7.48 2.11 6.51
CA LEU A 20 7.12 3.00 5.41
C LEU A 20 5.75 3.67 5.64
N SER A 21 4.76 2.91 6.07
CA SER A 21 3.42 3.41 6.44
C SER A 21 3.48 4.48 7.54
N GLU A 22 4.25 4.24 8.60
CA GLU A 22 4.46 5.22 9.68
C GLU A 22 5.13 6.51 9.18
N ARG A 23 6.11 6.40 8.25
CA ARG A 23 6.75 7.57 7.64
C ARG A 23 5.79 8.35 6.74
N ILE A 24 4.92 7.68 5.99
CA ILE A 24 3.87 8.32 5.18
C ILE A 24 2.89 9.07 6.08
N ALA A 25 2.43 8.45 7.17
CA ALA A 25 1.54 9.08 8.13
C ALA A 25 2.18 10.36 8.72
N ALA A 26 3.45 10.28 9.13
CA ALA A 26 4.17 11.43 9.68
C ALA A 26 4.36 12.58 8.67
N GLN A 27 4.53 12.27 7.38
CA GLN A 27 4.73 13.29 6.33
C GLN A 27 3.43 13.92 5.82
N THR A 28 2.33 13.16 5.83
CA THR A 28 1.06 13.59 5.23
C THR A 28 0.02 14.05 6.25
N GLY A 29 0.16 13.63 7.51
CA GLY A 29 -0.84 13.84 8.55
C GLY A 29 -2.08 12.94 8.42
N TYR A 30 -2.11 12.01 7.46
CA TYR A 30 -3.19 11.04 7.31
C TYR A 30 -2.92 9.76 8.11
N ASP A 31 -3.99 9.10 8.54
CA ASP A 31 -3.90 7.73 9.03
C ASP A 31 -3.41 6.80 7.92
N SER A 32 -2.46 5.92 8.25
CA SER A 32 -1.90 4.95 7.30
C SER A 32 -1.98 3.54 7.85
N ILE A 33 -2.42 2.60 7.01
CA ILE A 33 -2.57 1.18 7.35
C ILE A 33 -1.76 0.37 6.33
N SER A 34 -0.82 -0.44 6.80
CA SER A 34 -0.02 -1.31 5.93
C SER A 34 -0.81 -2.59 5.60
N GLY A 35 -1.13 -2.78 4.32
CA GLY A 35 -1.75 -4.00 3.79
C GLY A 35 -0.82 -4.77 2.85
N TYR A 36 -1.06 -6.07 2.70
CA TYR A 36 -0.24 -6.97 1.90
C TYR A 36 -1.11 -7.72 0.89
N LEU A 37 -0.59 -7.92 -0.32
CA LEU A 37 -1.29 -8.67 -1.36
C LEU A 37 -1.21 -10.17 -1.11
N GLU A 38 -0.01 -10.66 -0.82
CA GLU A 38 0.26 -12.07 -0.58
C GLU A 38 1.18 -12.27 0.63
N PHE A 39 1.25 -13.53 1.09
CA PHE A 39 2.18 -14.06 2.10
C PHE A 39 2.09 -13.47 3.51
N CYS A 40 1.48 -12.30 3.70
CA CYS A 40 1.41 -11.58 4.96
C CYS A 40 -0.02 -11.09 5.23
N ALA A 41 -0.37 -10.97 6.51
CA ALA A 41 -1.58 -10.30 6.96
C ALA A 41 -1.18 -8.95 7.60
N THR A 42 -2.00 -7.91 7.54
CA THR A 42 -3.39 -7.82 7.07
C THR A 42 -3.49 -7.66 5.55
N ASP A 43 -4.44 -8.33 4.89
CA ASP A 43 -4.64 -8.14 3.45
C ASP A 43 -5.24 -6.77 3.12
N ILE A 44 -5.09 -6.34 1.86
CA ILE A 44 -5.53 -5.01 1.39
C ILE A 44 -7.02 -4.78 1.64
N GLY A 45 -7.87 -5.79 1.40
CA GLY A 45 -9.31 -5.69 1.61
C GLY A 45 -9.66 -5.42 3.06
N MET A 46 -9.03 -6.16 3.98
CA MET A 46 -9.20 -5.98 5.42
C MET A 46 -8.70 -4.62 5.91
N CYS A 47 -7.62 -4.08 5.34
CA CYS A 47 -7.17 -2.71 5.65
C CYS A 47 -8.19 -1.65 5.20
N ILE A 48 -8.86 -1.86 4.06
CA ILE A 48 -9.93 -0.96 3.61
C ILE A 48 -11.12 -1.05 4.57
N GLU A 49 -11.55 -2.25 4.97
CA GLU A 49 -12.62 -2.43 5.96
C GLU A 49 -12.30 -1.72 7.28
N GLU A 50 -11.06 -1.85 7.74
CA GLU A 50 -10.60 -1.20 8.96
C GLU A 50 -10.71 0.32 8.84
N ALA A 51 -10.22 0.92 7.75
CA ALA A 51 -10.34 2.36 7.51
C ALA A 51 -11.81 2.83 7.49
N VAL A 52 -12.68 2.08 6.79
CA VAL A 52 -14.12 2.37 6.73
C VAL A 52 -14.76 2.28 8.12
N SER A 53 -14.46 1.23 8.89
CA SER A 53 -15.01 1.03 10.24
C SER A 53 -14.58 2.12 11.23
N ARG A 54 -13.42 2.75 11.00
CA ARG A 54 -12.93 3.91 11.75
C ARG A 54 -13.60 5.23 11.33
N GLY A 55 -14.51 5.20 10.35
CA GLY A 55 -15.27 6.35 9.89
C GLY A 55 -14.63 7.14 8.75
N ALA A 56 -13.66 6.55 8.03
CA ALA A 56 -13.04 7.21 6.89
C ALA A 56 -14.08 7.47 5.78
N GLY A 57 -14.25 8.73 5.38
CA GLY A 57 -15.04 9.10 4.21
C GLY A 57 -14.30 8.94 2.87
N ARG A 58 -12.97 8.83 2.91
CA ARG A 58 -12.10 8.59 1.77
C ARG A 58 -10.96 7.64 2.16
N VAL A 59 -10.67 6.66 1.31
CA VAL A 59 -9.55 5.71 1.47
C VAL A 59 -8.72 5.73 0.18
N VAL A 60 -7.41 5.95 0.30
CA VAL A 60 -6.49 5.93 -0.85
C VAL A 60 -5.55 4.75 -0.71
N VAL A 61 -5.65 3.80 -1.62
CA VAL A 61 -4.77 2.63 -1.71
C VAL A 61 -3.59 2.96 -2.62
N VAL A 62 -2.38 2.71 -2.15
CA VAL A 62 -1.12 2.93 -2.88
C VAL A 62 -0.24 1.70 -2.74
N THR A 63 0.45 1.32 -3.81
CA THR A 63 1.35 0.15 -3.87
C THR A 63 2.82 0.58 -3.83
N THR A 64 3.69 -0.26 -3.26
CA THR A 64 5.15 -0.06 -3.30
C THR A 64 5.78 -0.50 -4.63
N MET A 65 5.01 -1.20 -5.47
CA MET A 65 5.41 -1.57 -6.82
C MET A 65 5.30 -0.35 -7.74
N THR A 66 6.40 0.38 -7.91
CA THR A 66 6.41 1.69 -8.59
C THR A 66 6.41 1.60 -10.11
N THR A 67 6.70 0.43 -10.69
CA THR A 67 6.79 0.23 -12.14
C THR A 67 5.59 -0.54 -12.69
N ARG A 68 5.27 -0.30 -13.96
CA ARG A 68 4.26 -1.07 -14.71
C ARG A 68 4.83 -2.43 -15.15
N GLY A 69 3.95 -3.30 -15.65
CA GLY A 69 4.29 -4.59 -16.26
C GLY A 69 4.12 -5.80 -15.34
N GLY A 70 3.48 -5.65 -14.17
CA GLY A 70 3.26 -6.72 -13.21
C GLY A 70 1.79 -6.90 -12.82
N GLU A 71 1.28 -8.13 -12.92
CA GLU A 71 -0.14 -8.49 -12.72
C GLU A 71 -0.71 -7.99 -11.39
N HIS A 72 0.08 -8.11 -10.31
CA HIS A 72 -0.29 -7.66 -8.97
C HIS A 72 -0.82 -6.22 -8.92
N SER A 73 -0.08 -5.26 -9.49
CA SER A 73 -0.47 -3.84 -9.42
C SER A 73 -1.46 -3.43 -10.49
N GLU A 74 -1.44 -4.07 -11.66
CA GLU A 74 -2.33 -3.68 -12.77
C GLU A 74 -3.74 -4.27 -12.61
N THR A 75 -3.82 -5.47 -12.04
CA THR A 75 -5.05 -6.27 -12.01
C THR A 75 -5.47 -6.59 -10.58
N GLU A 76 -4.68 -7.33 -9.81
CA GLU A 76 -5.14 -7.92 -8.54
C GLU A 76 -5.51 -6.86 -7.48
N ILE A 77 -4.63 -5.89 -7.24
CA ILE A 77 -4.91 -4.81 -6.28
C ILE A 77 -6.10 -3.98 -6.76
N ARG A 78 -6.23 -3.74 -8.07
CA ARG A 78 -7.36 -3.01 -8.65
C ARG A 78 -8.66 -3.75 -8.39
N GLU A 79 -8.71 -5.06 -8.62
CA GLU A 79 -9.90 -5.89 -8.39
C GLU A 79 -10.32 -5.88 -6.91
N ILE A 80 -9.35 -5.93 -5.98
CA ILE A 80 -9.62 -5.81 -4.54
C ILE A 80 -10.25 -4.45 -4.21
N VAL A 81 -9.71 -3.36 -4.78
CA VAL A 81 -10.25 -2.00 -4.57
C VAL A 81 -11.65 -1.88 -5.17
N GLU A 82 -11.89 -2.37 -6.37
CA GLU A 82 -13.20 -2.37 -7.03
C GLU A 82 -14.24 -3.17 -6.25
N ALA A 83 -13.84 -4.31 -5.67
CA ALA A 83 -14.71 -5.08 -4.79
C ALA A 83 -15.04 -4.31 -3.50
N ALA A 84 -14.11 -3.55 -2.94
CA ALA A 84 -14.36 -2.71 -1.78
C ALA A 84 -15.28 -1.52 -2.09
N GLN A 85 -15.10 -0.86 -3.24
CA GLN A 85 -15.98 0.20 -3.73
C GLN A 85 -17.45 -0.26 -3.82
N LYS A 86 -17.69 -1.48 -4.33
CA LYS A 86 -19.03 -2.08 -4.41
C LYS A 86 -19.65 -2.33 -3.04
N ARG A 87 -18.82 -2.70 -2.04
CA ARG A 87 -19.29 -2.98 -0.67
C ARG A 87 -19.55 -1.71 0.14
N HIS A 88 -18.85 -0.62 -0.16
CA HIS A 88 -18.93 0.65 0.56
C HIS A 88 -19.25 1.84 -0.37
N PRO A 89 -20.45 1.90 -0.99
CA PRO A 89 -20.79 2.94 -1.96
C PRO A 89 -20.83 4.36 -1.37
N GLY A 90 -20.87 4.50 -0.05
CA GLY A 90 -20.83 5.79 0.66
C GLY A 90 -19.42 6.30 0.99
N VAL A 91 -18.36 5.54 0.66
CA VAL A 91 -16.97 5.90 0.93
C VAL A 91 -16.21 6.04 -0.38
N GLU A 92 -15.43 7.11 -0.51
CA GLU A 92 -14.60 7.30 -1.69
C GLU A 92 -13.32 6.47 -1.58
N ILE A 93 -13.31 5.28 -2.20
CA ILE A 93 -12.15 4.38 -2.20
C ILE A 93 -11.43 4.53 -3.54
N LEU A 94 -10.16 4.95 -3.51
CA LEU A 94 -9.36 5.24 -4.69
C LEU A 94 -8.13 4.34 -4.74
N TYR A 95 -7.77 3.89 -5.95
CA TYR A 95 -6.48 3.25 -6.20
C TYR A 95 -5.54 4.24 -6.90
N ALA A 96 -4.52 4.72 -6.16
CA ALA A 96 -3.56 5.72 -6.63
C ALA A 96 -2.43 5.09 -7.45
N TRP A 97 -2.79 4.51 -8.59
CA TRP A 97 -1.87 3.84 -9.54
C TRP A 97 -2.43 3.98 -10.98
N PRO A 98 -1.58 4.10 -12.02
CA PRO A 98 -0.11 4.04 -12.02
C PRO A 98 0.54 5.32 -11.53
N PHE A 99 1.79 5.18 -11.05
CA PHE A 99 2.64 6.35 -10.82
C PHE A 99 3.03 7.01 -12.14
N ASP A 100 3.26 8.32 -12.06
CA ASP A 100 3.86 9.07 -13.15
C ASP A 100 5.30 8.62 -13.39
N THR A 101 5.65 8.34 -14.65
CA THR A 101 6.94 7.76 -15.02
C THR A 101 8.11 8.67 -14.64
N ASP A 102 7.98 9.99 -14.83
CA ASP A 102 9.05 10.94 -14.54
C ASP A 102 9.28 11.05 -13.02
N ARG A 103 8.22 10.96 -12.21
CA ARG A 103 8.33 10.90 -10.74
C ARG A 103 9.08 9.64 -10.28
N VAL A 104 8.81 8.49 -10.88
CA VAL A 104 9.51 7.24 -10.56
C VAL A 104 10.97 7.30 -11.00
N ALA A 105 11.23 7.83 -12.20
CA ALA A 105 12.59 8.02 -12.70
C ALA A 105 13.41 8.95 -11.79
N ARG A 106 12.81 10.05 -11.31
CA ARG A 106 13.47 10.97 -10.37
C ARG A 106 13.79 10.30 -9.04
N PHE A 107 12.87 9.53 -8.46
CA PHE A 107 13.13 8.76 -7.24
C PHE A 107 14.36 7.85 -7.37
N PHE A 108 14.50 7.15 -8.51
CA PHE A 108 15.68 6.31 -8.76
C PHE A 108 16.95 7.12 -9.03
N ALA A 109 16.85 8.23 -9.76
CA ALA A 109 17.98 9.12 -10.03
C ALA A 109 18.55 9.70 -8.72
N ASP A 110 17.68 10.19 -7.84
CA ASP A 110 18.08 10.74 -6.53
C ASP A 110 18.87 9.71 -5.71
N GLU A 111 18.46 8.43 -5.74
CA GLU A 111 19.19 7.38 -5.03
C GLU A 111 20.55 7.08 -5.69
N ILE A 112 20.64 7.04 -7.02
CA ILE A 112 21.91 6.86 -7.75
C ILE A 112 22.89 7.98 -7.42
N GLU A 113 22.43 9.23 -7.41
CA GLU A 113 23.28 10.40 -7.14
C GLU A 113 23.88 10.35 -5.73
N ARG A 114 23.15 9.83 -4.73
CA ARG A 114 23.66 9.65 -3.35
C ARG A 114 24.88 8.73 -3.27
N PHE A 115 25.05 7.80 -4.22
CA PHE A 115 26.20 6.88 -4.27
C PHE A 115 27.23 7.25 -5.35
N SER A 116 26.99 8.32 -6.09
CA SER A 116 27.86 8.79 -7.18
C SER A 116 28.75 9.97 -6.75
N ALA A 117 28.73 10.33 -5.46
CA ALA A 117 29.53 11.38 -4.84
C ALA A 117 30.81 10.84 -4.19
#